data_AF-A0A7X7V407-F1
#
_entry.id   AF-A0A7X7V407-F1
#
_cell.length_a   1.000
_cell.length_b   1.000
_cell.length_c   1.000
_cell.angle_alpha   90.00
_cell.angle_beta   90.00
_cell.angle_gamma   90.00
#
_symmetry.space_group_name_H-M   'P 1'
#
loop_
_entity.id
_entity.type
_entity.pdbx_description
1 polymer ?
#
loop_
_entity_poly.entity_id
_entity_poly.type
_entity_poly.pdbx_seq_one_letter_code
_entity_poly.pdbx_strand_id
1 'polypeptide(L)'
;VYDAIADLENLAPITTVETKDDPGMCIDRKAREAVTKLKQLRNTSGVVYNHIVPKTGEEALARFKRLGQGQNFHDLPDTFKENTYTNADRTQNTVYQRLCYSAPSGTVINVRKSMWIHPTVDRAVSVREAARLQTFPDSFRFWGPKDAQYQQVGNAVPPMLAEAIARQILSYIDKNNGR
;
A
#
# COMPACT_ATOMS: atom_id res chain seq x y z
N VAL A 1 -4.30 3.38 8.79
CA VAL A 1 -4.42 3.10 7.34
C VAL A 1 -5.28 4.13 6.63
N TYR A 2 -6.41 4.52 7.23
CA TYR A 2 -7.37 5.48 6.64
C TYR A 2 -6.69 6.74 6.05
N ASP A 3 -5.90 7.43 6.87
CA ASP A 3 -5.20 8.67 6.49
C ASP A 3 -4.28 8.51 5.26
N ALA A 4 -3.81 7.29 5.00
CA ALA A 4 -2.88 7.02 3.90
C ALA A 4 -3.60 6.72 2.58
N ILE A 5 -4.74 6.03 2.60
CA ILE A 5 -5.28 5.42 1.36
C ILE A 5 -6.79 5.62 1.13
N ALA A 6 -7.55 6.17 2.08
CA ALA A 6 -9.01 6.25 1.97
C ALA A 6 -9.50 7.05 0.74
N ASP A 7 -8.75 8.09 0.32
CA ASP A 7 -9.05 8.89 -0.87
C ASP A 7 -8.89 8.12 -2.20
N LEU A 8 -8.30 6.92 -2.18
CA LEU A 8 -8.13 6.04 -3.35
C LEU A 8 -9.18 4.93 -3.42
N GLU A 9 -10.03 4.77 -2.40
CA GLU A 9 -10.96 3.64 -2.29
C GLU A 9 -11.83 3.48 -3.56
N ASN A 10 -12.40 4.59 -4.01
CA ASN A 10 -13.33 4.63 -5.15
C ASN A 10 -12.63 4.83 -6.51
N LEU A 11 -11.30 4.93 -6.52
CA LEU A 11 -10.53 5.02 -7.75
C LEU A 11 -10.31 3.61 -8.28
N ALA A 12 -10.73 3.35 -9.52
CA ALA A 12 -10.53 2.04 -10.14
C ALA A 12 -9.04 1.84 -10.47
N PRO A 13 -8.35 0.83 -9.94
CA PRO A 13 -6.93 0.63 -10.25
C PRO A 13 -6.72 0.02 -11.63
N ILE A 14 -5.53 0.25 -12.19
CA ILE A 14 -5.09 -0.36 -13.45
C ILE A 14 -4.52 -1.75 -13.15
N THR A 15 -4.78 -2.74 -14.02
CA THR A 15 -4.28 -4.12 -13.83
C THR A 15 -3.06 -4.47 -14.70
N THR A 16 -2.82 -3.69 -15.74
CA THR A 16 -1.74 -3.85 -16.72
C THR A 16 -1.07 -2.51 -16.98
N VAL A 17 0.23 -2.43 -16.74
CA VAL A 17 1.05 -1.30 -17.18
C VAL A 17 2.19 -1.87 -17.99
N GLU A 18 2.17 -1.62 -19.29
CA GLU A 18 3.38 -1.74 -20.11
C GLU A 18 4.35 -0.67 -19.62
N THR A 19 5.63 -1.01 -19.56
CA THR A 19 6.64 -0.50 -18.62
C THR A 19 6.96 1.01 -18.67
N LYS A 20 6.21 1.84 -19.42
CA LYS A 20 6.50 3.26 -19.63
C LYS A 20 5.33 4.23 -19.50
N ASP A 21 4.08 3.80 -19.64
CA ASP A 21 2.93 4.72 -19.74
C ASP A 21 1.88 4.44 -18.66
N ASP A 22 2.19 4.81 -17.42
CA ASP A 22 1.13 5.04 -16.43
C ASP A 22 0.52 6.42 -16.74
N PRO A 23 -0.72 6.49 -17.28
CA PRO A 23 -1.34 7.76 -17.69
C PRO A 23 -1.64 8.67 -16.50
N GLY A 24 -1.54 8.15 -15.27
CA GLY A 24 -2.07 8.80 -14.09
C GLY A 24 -3.59 8.80 -14.08
N MET A 25 -4.14 9.01 -12.90
CA MET A 25 -5.58 8.99 -12.67
C MET A 25 -5.98 10.19 -11.83
N CYS A 26 -7.05 10.87 -12.23
CA CYS A 26 -7.59 11.98 -11.46
C CYS A 26 -8.37 11.46 -10.25
N ILE A 27 -8.06 12.00 -9.08
CA ILE A 27 -8.82 11.75 -7.85
C ILE A 27 -9.87 12.84 -7.69
N ASP A 28 -11.07 12.44 -7.27
CA ASP A 28 -12.13 13.37 -6.92
C ASP A 28 -11.66 14.36 -5.84
N ARG A 29 -11.97 15.64 -6.04
CA ARG A 29 -11.54 16.70 -5.13
C ARG A 29 -12.08 16.51 -3.72
N LYS A 30 -13.35 16.09 -3.57
CA LYS A 30 -13.97 15.90 -2.25
C LYS A 30 -13.31 14.73 -1.53
N ALA A 31 -13.03 13.62 -2.23
CA ALA A 31 -12.28 12.50 -1.66
C ALA A 31 -10.90 12.92 -1.14
N ARG A 32 -10.19 13.75 -1.90
CA ARG A 32 -8.88 14.31 -1.53
C ARG A 32 -8.95 15.22 -0.30
N GLU A 33 -9.98 16.07 -0.23
CA GLU A 33 -10.17 17.05 0.86
C GLU A 33 -10.69 16.39 2.15
N ALA A 34 -11.38 15.24 2.05
CA ALA A 34 -11.86 14.49 3.20
C ALA A 34 -10.74 13.92 4.08
N VAL A 35 -9.54 13.72 3.52
CA VAL A 35 -8.37 13.23 4.25
C VAL A 35 -7.51 14.40 4.71
N THR A 36 -7.46 14.62 6.03
CA THR A 36 -6.77 15.77 6.63
C THR A 36 -5.33 15.46 7.03
N LYS A 37 -5.10 14.28 7.61
CA LYS A 37 -3.77 13.79 7.99
C LYS A 37 -3.03 13.27 6.76
N LEU A 38 -1.71 13.42 6.74
CA LEU A 38 -0.85 13.03 5.61
C LEU A 38 -1.21 13.71 4.27
N LYS A 39 -2.04 14.76 4.29
CA LYS A 39 -2.44 15.50 3.08
C LYS A 39 -1.25 16.06 2.30
N GLN A 40 -0.15 16.36 2.99
CA GLN A 40 1.09 16.85 2.38
C GLN A 40 1.75 15.83 1.45
N LEU A 41 1.40 14.55 1.56
CA LEU A 41 1.87 13.52 0.64
C LEU A 41 1.10 13.54 -0.70
N ARG A 42 -0.04 14.24 -0.79
CA ARG A 42 -0.90 14.25 -1.98
C ARG A 42 -0.39 15.23 -3.04
N ASN A 43 -0.45 14.82 -4.30
CA ASN A 43 -0.08 15.69 -5.42
C ASN A 43 -1.10 16.82 -5.58
N THR A 44 -0.66 18.08 -5.65
CA THR A 44 -1.54 19.25 -5.79
C THR A 44 -2.35 19.25 -7.08
N SER A 45 -1.87 18.59 -8.15
CA SER A 45 -2.60 18.46 -9.42
C SER A 45 -3.85 17.56 -9.32
N GLY A 46 -4.00 16.78 -8.25
CA GLY A 46 -5.05 15.78 -8.13
C GLY A 46 -4.83 14.52 -8.98
N VAL A 47 -3.68 14.41 -9.66
CA VAL A 47 -3.31 13.23 -10.45
C VAL A 47 -2.44 12.30 -9.63
N VAL A 48 -2.80 11.01 -9.64
CA VAL A 48 -2.07 9.94 -8.97
C VAL A 48 -1.60 8.89 -9.94
N TYR A 49 -0.34 8.48 -9.76
CA TYR A 49 0.33 7.44 -10.51
C TYR A 49 0.55 6.20 -9.64
N ASN A 50 0.90 5.10 -10.27
CA ASN A 50 1.16 3.78 -9.70
C ASN A 50 -0.04 3.19 -8.95
N HIS A 51 -1.28 3.60 -9.23
CA HIS A 51 -2.48 2.96 -8.67
C HIS A 51 -2.79 1.66 -9.43
N ILE A 52 -1.89 0.69 -9.26
CA ILE A 52 -1.83 -0.55 -10.04
C ILE A 52 -1.99 -1.75 -9.12
N VAL A 53 -2.88 -2.68 -9.48
CA VAL A 53 -3.11 -3.94 -8.75
C VAL A 53 -2.82 -5.15 -9.64
N PRO A 54 -2.43 -6.31 -9.09
CA PRO A 54 -2.42 -7.55 -9.85
C PRO A 54 -3.84 -7.96 -10.29
N LYS A 55 -3.96 -8.64 -11.44
CA LYS A 55 -5.17 -9.38 -11.77
C LYS A 55 -5.39 -10.44 -10.68
N THR A 56 -6.59 -10.44 -10.10
CA THR A 56 -6.96 -11.34 -9.01
C THR A 56 -7.67 -12.56 -9.61
N GLY A 57 -7.18 -13.76 -9.32
CA GLY A 57 -7.84 -15.01 -9.72
C GLY A 57 -9.12 -15.25 -8.90
N GLU A 58 -10.00 -16.11 -9.40
CA GLU A 58 -11.31 -16.37 -8.79
C GLU A 58 -11.21 -16.86 -7.34
N GLU A 59 -10.26 -17.77 -7.07
CA GLU A 59 -10.02 -18.32 -5.72
C GLU A 59 -9.59 -17.22 -4.73
N ALA A 60 -8.62 -16.38 -5.12
CA ALA A 60 -8.17 -15.26 -4.28
C ALA A 60 -9.30 -14.25 -4.04
N LEU A 61 -10.11 -13.97 -5.07
CA LEU A 61 -11.27 -13.09 -4.94
C LEU A 61 -12.33 -13.68 -4.00
N ALA A 62 -12.55 -14.99 -4.04
CA ALA A 62 -13.46 -15.68 -3.13
C ALA A 62 -12.98 -15.58 -1.67
N ARG A 63 -11.66 -15.62 -1.43
CA ARG A 63 -11.08 -15.35 -0.10
C ARG A 63 -11.26 -13.90 0.31
N PHE A 64 -11.00 -12.94 -0.58
CA PHE A 64 -11.15 -11.52 -0.27
C PHE A 64 -12.55 -11.24 0.28
N LYS A 65 -13.59 -11.68 -0.43
CA LYS A 65 -15.01 -11.50 -0.03
C LYS A 65 -15.38 -12.01 1.37
N ARG A 66 -14.58 -12.90 1.96
CA ARG A 66 -14.86 -13.53 3.27
C ARG A 66 -14.10 -12.90 4.42
N LEU A 67 -13.09 -12.10 4.11
CA LEU A 67 -12.25 -11.46 5.11
C LEU A 67 -12.79 -10.07 5.40
N GLY A 68 -13.08 -9.79 6.66
CA GLY A 68 -13.38 -8.47 7.20
C GLY A 68 -12.10 -7.70 7.55
N GLN A 69 -12.25 -6.41 7.89
CA GLN A 69 -11.10 -5.56 8.23
C GLN A 69 -10.30 -6.13 9.40
N GLY A 70 -8.98 -6.21 9.23
CA GLY A 70 -8.06 -6.76 10.24
C GLY A 70 -7.92 -8.28 10.21
N GLN A 71 -8.79 -8.99 9.47
CA GLN A 71 -8.70 -10.44 9.30
C GLN A 71 -7.63 -10.83 8.28
N ASN A 72 -7.15 -12.06 8.36
CA ASN A 72 -6.12 -12.64 7.51
C ASN A 72 -6.47 -14.08 7.13
N PHE A 73 -5.55 -14.79 6.46
CA PHE A 73 -5.77 -16.16 6.00
C PHE A 73 -6.30 -17.13 7.08
N HIS A 74 -5.89 -16.96 8.35
CA HIS A 74 -6.30 -17.84 9.44
C HIS A 74 -7.77 -17.69 9.83
N ASP A 75 -8.37 -16.54 9.54
CA ASP A 75 -9.80 -16.26 9.78
C ASP A 75 -10.72 -16.85 8.70
N LEU A 76 -10.16 -17.41 7.63
CA LEU A 76 -10.96 -18.09 6.60
C LEU A 76 -11.58 -19.39 7.15
N PRO A 77 -12.74 -19.81 6.63
CA PRO A 77 -13.22 -21.18 6.82
C PRO A 77 -12.23 -22.18 6.22
N ASP A 78 -12.13 -23.38 6.79
CA ASP A 78 -11.13 -24.38 6.38
C ASP A 78 -11.27 -24.80 4.91
N THR A 79 -12.49 -24.78 4.37
CA THR A 79 -12.77 -25.02 2.94
C THR A 79 -12.04 -24.05 2.00
N PHE A 80 -11.61 -22.89 2.49
CA PHE A 80 -10.83 -21.89 1.74
C PHE A 80 -9.32 -21.95 2.00
N LYS A 81 -8.88 -22.82 2.92
CA LYS A 81 -7.48 -23.05 3.27
C LYS A 81 -6.91 -24.34 2.66
N GLU A 82 -7.78 -25.31 2.38
CA GLU A 82 -7.42 -26.58 1.74
C GLU A 82 -6.61 -26.36 0.45
N ASN A 83 -5.61 -27.21 0.21
CA ASN A 83 -4.77 -27.25 -1.01
C ASN A 83 -3.99 -25.96 -1.37
N THR A 84 -3.90 -24.98 -0.46
CA THR A 84 -3.25 -23.68 -0.75
C THR A 84 -1.79 -23.66 -0.33
N TYR A 85 -1.52 -24.16 0.87
CA TYR A 85 -0.20 -24.22 1.49
C TYR A 85 0.07 -25.62 2.02
N THR A 86 1.33 -26.03 2.02
CA THR A 86 1.75 -27.33 2.57
C THR A 86 1.33 -27.50 4.02
N ASN A 87 1.27 -26.40 4.78
CA ASN A 87 0.72 -26.38 6.13
C ASN A 87 0.10 -25.00 6.40
N ALA A 88 -1.22 -24.95 6.52
CA ALA A 88 -1.97 -23.72 6.75
C ALA A 88 -1.58 -23.02 8.07
N ASP A 89 -1.33 -23.78 9.14
CA ASP A 89 -1.01 -23.24 10.47
C ASP A 89 0.36 -22.53 10.50
N ARG A 90 1.27 -22.91 9.59
CA ARG A 90 2.60 -22.28 9.47
C ARG A 90 2.61 -21.04 8.57
N THR A 91 1.45 -20.65 8.05
CA THR A 91 1.32 -19.47 7.20
C THR A 91 1.51 -18.20 8.02
N GLN A 92 2.26 -17.24 7.49
CA GLN A 92 2.50 -15.97 8.16
C GLN A 92 1.19 -15.17 8.30
N ASN A 93 0.99 -14.47 9.42
CA ASN A 93 -0.20 -13.64 9.67
C ASN A 93 -0.39 -12.49 8.66
N THR A 94 0.64 -12.18 7.87
CA THR A 94 0.59 -11.16 6.81
C THR A 94 -0.08 -11.65 5.54
N VAL A 95 -0.29 -12.97 5.40
CA VAL A 95 -0.89 -13.58 4.21
C VAL A 95 -2.40 -13.34 4.19
N TYR A 96 -2.92 -12.84 3.06
CA TYR A 96 -4.31 -12.40 2.90
C TYR A 96 -4.75 -11.38 3.95
N GLN A 97 -3.83 -10.59 4.51
CA GLN A 97 -4.18 -9.59 5.51
C GLN A 97 -5.03 -8.49 4.89
N ARG A 98 -6.30 -8.38 5.32
CA ARG A 98 -7.14 -7.22 5.02
C ARG A 98 -6.81 -6.09 5.96
N LEU A 99 -6.41 -4.97 5.39
CA LEU A 99 -6.09 -3.78 6.15
C LEU A 99 -7.32 -3.27 6.93
N CYS A 100 -7.09 -2.61 8.07
CA CYS A 100 -8.14 -2.03 8.89
C CYS A 100 -7.94 -0.52 8.95
N TYR A 101 -8.98 0.26 8.63
CA TYR A 101 -8.88 1.72 8.56
C TYR A 101 -8.51 2.35 9.89
N SER A 102 -9.07 1.83 10.99
CA SER A 102 -8.85 2.30 12.35
C SER A 102 -7.51 1.86 12.95
N ALA A 103 -6.76 0.98 12.27
CA ALA A 103 -5.47 0.48 12.73
C ALA A 103 -4.30 1.03 11.87
N PRO A 104 -3.06 1.04 12.39
CA PRO A 104 -1.87 1.19 11.54
C PRO A 104 -1.73 -0.03 10.60
N SER A 105 -1.01 0.12 9.49
CA SER A 105 -0.62 -1.04 8.69
C SER A 105 0.45 -1.84 9.42
N GLY A 106 0.56 -3.14 9.07
CA GLY A 106 1.78 -3.89 9.40
C GLY A 106 3.01 -3.33 8.66
N THR A 107 4.14 -4.00 8.82
CA THR A 107 5.35 -3.69 8.05
C THR A 107 5.07 -3.90 6.56
N VAL A 108 5.18 -2.81 5.78
CA VAL A 108 4.97 -2.86 4.32
C VAL A 108 6.17 -3.55 3.69
N ILE A 109 6.03 -4.85 3.47
CA ILE A 109 6.95 -5.67 2.69
C ILE A 109 6.51 -5.65 1.21
N ASN A 110 6.89 -6.66 0.43
CA ASN A 110 6.28 -6.88 -0.88
C ASN A 110 4.81 -7.32 -0.71
N VAL A 111 3.90 -6.36 -0.58
CA VAL A 111 2.48 -6.58 -0.25
C VAL A 111 1.75 -7.44 -1.29
N ARG A 112 2.26 -7.50 -2.53
CA ARG A 112 1.74 -8.42 -3.56
C ARG A 112 1.99 -9.88 -3.19
N LYS A 113 3.18 -10.22 -2.69
CA LYS A 113 3.53 -11.60 -2.29
C LYS A 113 2.71 -12.07 -1.09
N SER A 114 2.36 -11.16 -0.19
CA SER A 114 1.51 -11.43 0.97
C SER A 114 0.01 -11.25 0.70
N MET A 115 -0.38 -10.85 -0.51
CA MET A 115 -1.77 -10.67 -0.94
C MET A 115 -2.57 -9.77 0.01
N TRP A 116 -1.99 -8.64 0.42
CA TRP A 116 -2.71 -7.68 1.25
C TRP A 116 -3.96 -7.16 0.53
N ILE A 117 -5.03 -7.00 1.29
CA ILE A 117 -6.36 -6.67 0.78
C ILE A 117 -6.73 -5.26 1.22
N HIS A 118 -7.33 -4.50 0.31
CA HIS A 118 -7.87 -3.18 0.62
C HIS A 118 -8.93 -3.28 1.75
N PRO A 119 -9.08 -2.27 2.64
CA PRO A 119 -9.97 -2.39 3.80
C PRO A 119 -11.44 -2.72 3.50
N THR A 120 -12.00 -2.20 2.43
CA THR A 120 -13.45 -2.27 2.13
C THR A 120 -13.75 -2.93 0.79
N VAL A 121 -12.95 -2.65 -0.23
CA VAL A 121 -13.06 -3.24 -1.58
C VAL A 121 -12.37 -4.60 -1.66
N ASP A 122 -12.97 -5.56 -2.36
CA ASP A 122 -12.42 -6.91 -2.59
C ASP A 122 -11.32 -6.94 -3.66
N ARG A 123 -10.22 -6.22 -3.40
CA ARG A 123 -9.04 -6.18 -4.26
C ARG A 123 -7.75 -6.13 -3.45
N ALA A 124 -6.64 -6.49 -4.10
CA ALA A 124 -5.32 -6.29 -3.54
C ALA A 124 -5.03 -4.79 -3.31
N VAL A 125 -4.17 -4.51 -2.33
CA VAL A 125 -3.56 -3.19 -2.12
C VAL A 125 -2.71 -2.84 -3.34
N SER A 126 -2.88 -1.63 -3.88
CA SER A 126 -2.15 -1.16 -5.05
C SER A 126 -0.70 -0.76 -4.72
N VAL A 127 0.15 -0.60 -5.75
CA VAL A 127 1.53 -0.07 -5.56
C VAL A 127 1.49 1.30 -4.87
N ARG A 128 0.65 2.22 -5.34
CA ARG A 128 0.46 3.55 -4.74
C ARG A 128 -0.01 3.50 -3.29
N GLU A 129 -0.99 2.65 -2.97
CA GLU A 129 -1.47 2.50 -1.60
C GLU A 129 -0.35 2.02 -0.67
N ALA A 130 0.42 1.01 -1.10
CA ALA A 130 1.60 0.54 -0.36
C ALA A 130 2.66 1.65 -0.21
N ALA A 131 2.90 2.44 -1.27
CA ALA A 131 3.84 3.55 -1.23
C ALA A 131 3.41 4.63 -0.22
N ARG A 132 2.12 4.96 -0.16
CA ARG A 132 1.60 5.92 0.82
C ARG A 132 1.67 5.39 2.26
N LEU A 133 1.47 4.09 2.47
CA LEU A 133 1.72 3.46 3.78
C LEU A 133 3.20 3.56 4.18
N GLN A 134 4.12 3.51 3.22
CA GLN A 134 5.54 3.82 3.39
C GLN A 134 5.85 5.33 3.39
N THR A 135 4.86 6.21 3.47
CA THR A 135 5.03 7.68 3.49
C THR A 135 5.66 8.31 2.24
N PHE A 136 5.65 7.62 1.10
CA PHE A 136 6.07 8.23 -0.16
C PHE A 136 5.06 9.30 -0.60
N PRO A 137 5.54 10.47 -1.07
CA PRO A 137 4.68 11.45 -1.69
C PRO A 137 4.17 10.95 -3.06
N ASP A 138 3.01 11.42 -3.47
CA ASP A 138 2.39 11.09 -4.77
C ASP A 138 3.21 11.59 -5.96
N SER A 139 4.07 12.59 -5.75
CA SER A 139 5.03 13.09 -6.74
C SER A 139 6.13 12.08 -7.06
N PHE A 140 6.44 11.15 -6.14
CA PHE A 140 7.42 10.10 -6.39
C PHE A 140 6.81 8.99 -7.25
N ARG A 141 7.43 8.73 -8.41
CA ARG A 141 6.97 7.73 -9.38
C ARG A 141 7.86 6.49 -9.35
N PHE A 142 7.24 5.32 -9.29
CA PHE A 142 7.94 4.04 -9.40
C PHE A 142 7.95 3.59 -10.86
N TRP A 143 9.08 3.06 -11.31
CA TRP A 143 9.30 2.68 -12.71
C TRP A 143 9.61 1.19 -12.85
N GLY A 144 9.38 0.67 -14.07
CA GLY A 144 9.55 -0.74 -14.41
C GLY A 144 8.27 -1.56 -14.23
N PRO A 145 8.37 -2.90 -14.37
CA PRO A 145 7.22 -3.79 -14.24
C PRO A 145 6.57 -3.69 -12.87
N LYS A 146 5.24 -3.93 -12.81
CA LYS A 146 4.44 -4.03 -11.57
C LYS A 146 5.18 -4.68 -10.40
N ASP A 147 5.77 -5.85 -10.64
CA ASP A 147 6.40 -6.63 -9.58
C ASP A 147 7.68 -5.96 -9.05
N ALA A 148 8.42 -5.28 -9.92
CA ALA A 148 9.57 -4.47 -9.54
C ALA A 148 9.14 -3.22 -8.74
N GLN A 149 8.00 -2.60 -9.09
CA GLN A 149 7.48 -1.46 -8.32
C GLN A 149 7.06 -1.87 -6.90
N TYR A 150 6.35 -3.00 -6.74
CA TYR A 150 6.04 -3.55 -5.40
C TYR A 150 7.31 -3.84 -4.60
N GLN A 151 8.35 -4.37 -5.25
CA GLN A 151 9.62 -4.67 -4.59
C GLN A 151 10.36 -3.40 -4.16
N GLN A 152 10.36 -2.35 -5.00
CA GLN A 152 10.93 -1.04 -4.66
C GLN A 152 10.24 -0.44 -3.42
N VAL A 153 8.91 -0.47 -3.38
CA VAL A 153 8.14 0.04 -2.22
C VAL A 153 8.46 -0.77 -0.96
N GLY A 154 8.44 -2.10 -1.04
CA GLY A 154 8.64 -2.97 0.13
C GLY A 154 10.05 -2.94 0.72
N ASN A 155 11.06 -2.66 -0.10
CA ASN A 155 12.46 -2.59 0.33
C ASN A 155 12.89 -1.18 0.78
N ALA A 156 12.08 -0.16 0.52
CA ALA A 156 12.43 1.21 0.81
C ALA A 156 12.36 1.52 2.32
N VAL A 157 13.16 2.49 2.74
CA VAL A 157 12.99 3.17 4.03
C VAL A 157 11.90 4.24 3.87
N PRO A 158 10.92 4.33 4.79
CA PRO A 158 9.88 5.35 4.70
C PRO A 158 10.48 6.77 4.66
N PRO A 159 10.13 7.64 3.70
CA PRO A 159 10.73 8.97 3.58
C PRO A 159 10.58 9.85 4.82
N MET A 160 9.45 9.80 5.52
CA MET A 160 9.27 10.59 6.75
C MET A 160 10.19 10.11 7.89
N LEU A 161 10.49 8.81 7.96
CA LEU A 161 11.46 8.28 8.92
C LEU A 161 12.88 8.74 8.56
N ALA A 162 13.25 8.64 7.28
CA ALA A 162 14.55 9.09 6.80
C ALA A 162 14.75 10.60 7.05
N GLU A 163 13.71 11.42 6.82
CA GLU A 163 13.71 12.85 7.10
C GLU A 163 13.92 13.14 8.60
N ALA A 164 13.20 12.44 9.49
CA ALA A 164 13.34 12.63 10.93
C ALA A 164 14.77 12.34 11.41
N ILE A 165 15.40 11.28 10.90
CA ILE A 165 16.79 10.93 11.19
C ILE A 165 17.75 12.00 10.64
N ALA A 166 17.56 12.40 9.38
CA ALA A 166 18.40 13.40 8.73
C ALA A 166 18.38 14.75 9.48
N ARG A 167 17.22 15.16 10.02
CA ARG A 167 17.10 16.38 10.84
C ARG A 167 17.94 16.31 12.12
N GLN A 168 18.00 15.15 12.78
CA GLN A 168 18.84 14.96 13.97
C GLN A 168 20.33 15.01 13.63
N ILE A 169 20.72 14.36 12.53
CA ILE A 169 22.10 14.39 12.03
C ILE A 169 22.50 15.83 11.69
N LEU A 170 21.64 16.57 10.99
CA LEU A 170 21.91 17.97 10.63
C LEU A 170 22.09 18.83 11.88
N SER A 171 21.20 18.70 12.88
CA SER A 171 21.34 19.43 14.15
C SER A 171 22.65 19.13 14.86
N TYR A 172 23.13 17.88 14.80
CA TYR A 172 24.40 17.49 15.41
C TYR A 172 25.60 18.09 14.66
N ILE A 173 25.56 18.10 13.32
CA ILE A 173 26.59 18.69 12.48
C ILE A 173 26.66 20.21 12.71
N ASP A 174 25.52 20.90 12.72
CA ASP A 174 25.46 22.35 12.90
C ASP A 174 26.05 22.79 14.25
N LYS A 175 25.72 22.08 15.34
CA LYS A 175 26.27 22.35 16.68
C LYS A 175 27.79 22.18 16.74
N ASN A 176 28.35 21.23 16.00
CA ASN A 176 29.79 20.97 15.99
C ASN A 176 30.57 21.87 15.03
N ASN A 177 29.89 22.53 14.09
CA ASN A 177 30.49 23.46 13.14
C ASN A 177 30.49 24.93 13.63
N GLY A 178 30.10 25.20 14.87
CA GLY A 178 30.24 26.53 15.49
C GLY A 178 29.43 27.64 14.82
N ARG A 179 28.26 27.33 14.27
CA ARG A 179 27.24 28.32 13.91
C ARG A 179 26.11 28.33 14.93
#